data_AF-A0A2V7TL12-F1
#
_entry.id   AF-A0A2V7TL12-F1
#
_cell.length_a   1.000
_cell.length_b   1.000
_cell.length_c   1.000
_cell.angle_alpha   90.00
_cell.angle_beta   90.00
_cell.angle_gamma   90.00
#
_symmetry.space_group_name_H-M   'P 1'
#
loop_
_entity.id
_entity.type
_entity.pdbx_description
1 polymer ?
#
loop_
_entity_poly.entity_id
_entity_poly.type
_entity_poly.pdbx_seq_one_letter_code
_entity_poly.pdbx_strand_id
1 'polypeptide(L)'
;MDDTTLGGYQQVHGRPPAFGAPDGQAYSVATFADDTGSDGRYGAALLFVRWGEGERPVGHLETDYLAFGATPDEALAPVLALTLEQVKAHLDQCVARSNA
;
A
#
# COMPACT_ATOMS: atom_id res chain seq x y z
N MET A 1 20.10 1.90 -5.17
CA MET A 1 18.69 2.09 -4.76
C MET A 1 18.30 0.87 -3.96
N ASP A 2 17.62 1.06 -2.85
CA ASP A 2 17.30 -0.02 -1.91
C ASP A 2 15.96 -0.68 -2.28
N ASP A 3 16.02 -1.82 -2.97
CA ASP A 3 14.86 -2.58 -3.42
C ASP A 3 14.11 -3.30 -2.28
N THR A 4 14.59 -3.18 -1.04
CA THR A 4 13.89 -3.68 0.14
C THR A 4 12.79 -2.74 0.64
N THR A 5 12.71 -1.53 0.07
CA THR A 5 11.61 -0.57 0.31
C THR A 5 10.56 -0.64 -0.80
N LEU A 6 9.33 -0.20 -0.52
CA LEU A 6 8.26 -0.18 -1.51
C LEU A 6 8.63 0.68 -2.74
N GLY A 7 9.06 1.92 -2.52
CA GLY A 7 9.44 2.83 -3.59
C GLY A 7 10.68 2.34 -4.35
N GLY A 8 11.67 1.82 -3.64
CA GLY A 8 12.87 1.27 -4.26
C GLY A 8 12.57 0.03 -5.11
N TYR A 9 11.73 -0.89 -4.63
CA TYR A 9 11.28 -2.05 -5.40
C TYR A 9 10.58 -1.60 -6.70
N GLN A 10 9.61 -0.69 -6.60
CA GLN A 10 8.86 -0.21 -7.76
C GLN A 10 9.77 0.43 -8.81
N GLN A 11 10.77 1.21 -8.39
CA GLN A 11 11.71 1.84 -9.31
C GLN A 11 12.67 0.84 -9.95
N VAL A 12 13.14 -0.17 -9.22
CA VAL A 12 14.06 -1.19 -9.74
C VAL A 12 13.35 -2.17 -10.66
N HIS A 13 12.12 -2.58 -10.33
CA HIS A 13 11.42 -3.65 -11.03
C HIS A 13 10.34 -3.15 -12.02
N GLY A 14 9.96 -1.87 -11.96
CA GLY A 14 8.94 -1.29 -12.83
C GLY A 14 7.53 -1.86 -12.62
N ARG A 15 7.28 -2.52 -11.49
CA ARG A 15 5.99 -3.13 -11.13
C ARG A 15 5.78 -3.14 -9.62
N PRO A 16 4.54 -3.21 -9.12
CA PRO A 16 4.28 -3.37 -7.70
C PRO A 16 4.75 -4.75 -7.20
N PRO A 17 5.19 -4.85 -5.93
CA PRO A 17 5.43 -6.13 -5.30
C PRO A 17 4.10 -6.87 -5.07
N ALA A 18 4.18 -8.21 -5.06
CA ALA A 18 3.06 -9.08 -4.77
C ALA A 18 3.29 -9.81 -3.43
N PHE A 19 2.21 -10.02 -2.68
CA PHE A 19 2.20 -10.61 -1.36
C PHE A 19 1.10 -11.67 -1.27
N GLY A 20 1.38 -12.80 -0.62
CA GLY A 20 0.33 -13.70 -0.14
C GLY A 20 -0.14 -13.26 1.24
N ALA A 21 -1.43 -13.34 1.53
CA ALA A 21 -1.98 -12.97 2.84
C ALA A 21 -2.58 -14.18 3.60
N PRO A 22 -2.87 -14.05 4.91
CA PRO A 22 -3.39 -15.16 5.74
C PRO A 22 -4.75 -15.71 5.29
N ASP A 23 -5.52 -14.96 4.50
CA ASP A 23 -6.76 -15.42 3.87
C ASP A 23 -6.53 -16.33 2.64
N GLY A 24 -5.26 -16.62 2.32
CA GLY A 24 -4.85 -17.45 1.19
C GLY A 24 -4.94 -16.75 -0.16
N GLN A 25 -5.22 -15.43 -0.20
CA GLN A 25 -5.34 -14.67 -1.44
C GLN A 25 -4.02 -13.95 -1.78
N ALA A 26 -3.86 -13.63 -3.07
CA ALA A 26 -2.73 -12.84 -3.57
C ALA A 26 -3.13 -11.36 -3.67
N TYR A 27 -2.22 -10.49 -3.24
CA TYR A 27 -2.39 -9.05 -3.28
C TYR A 27 -1.20 -8.37 -3.93
N SER A 28 -1.45 -7.33 -4.73
CA SER A 28 -0.43 -6.34 -5.10
C SER A 28 -0.71 -5.04 -4.37
N VAL A 29 0.29 -4.18 -4.21
CA VAL A 29 0.14 -2.90 -3.51
C VAL A 29 0.32 -1.70 -4.44
N ALA A 30 -0.54 -0.70 -4.28
CA ALA A 30 -0.38 0.65 -4.80
C ALA A 30 -0.35 1.63 -3.62
N THR A 31 0.09 2.86 -3.89
CA THR A 31 0.01 3.98 -2.95
C THR A 31 -0.92 5.04 -3.51
N PHE A 32 -1.59 5.77 -2.63
CA PHE A 32 -2.33 6.96 -3.01
C PHE A 32 -2.14 8.04 -1.96
N ALA A 33 -2.33 9.28 -2.37
CA ALA A 33 -2.43 10.43 -1.49
C ALA A 33 -3.67 11.23 -1.86
N ASP A 34 -4.51 11.48 -0.87
CA ASP A 34 -5.75 12.24 -1.01
C ASP A 34 -5.64 13.56 -0.26
N ASP A 35 -6.31 14.58 -0.78
CA ASP A 35 -6.52 15.84 -0.06
C ASP A 35 -7.45 15.58 1.14
N THR A 36 -6.95 15.81 2.36
CA THR A 36 -7.73 15.60 3.60
C THR A 36 -8.60 16.80 3.95
N GLY A 37 -8.55 17.85 3.12
CA GLY A 37 -9.38 19.04 3.16
C GLY A 37 -9.01 19.99 4.30
N SER A 38 -9.40 19.65 5.53
CA SER A 38 -9.59 20.62 6.64
C SER A 38 -8.36 21.41 7.10
N ASP A 39 -7.16 20.97 6.72
CA ASP A 39 -5.89 21.55 7.10
C ASP A 39 -4.96 21.80 5.88
N GLY A 40 -5.47 21.61 4.67
CA GLY A 40 -4.69 21.71 3.43
C GLY A 40 -3.56 20.68 3.34
N ARG A 41 -3.66 19.55 4.06
CA ARG A 41 -2.70 18.45 3.99
C ARG A 41 -3.21 17.33 3.09
N TYR A 42 -2.26 16.56 2.61
CA TYR A 42 -2.50 15.30 1.92
C TYR A 42 -2.26 14.16 2.91
N GLY A 43 -3.15 13.17 2.91
CA GLY A 43 -2.98 11.92 3.65
C GLY A 43 -2.61 10.80 2.67
N ALA A 44 -1.59 10.00 3.00
CA ALA A 44 -1.13 8.90 2.16
C ALA A 44 -1.36 7.54 2.79
N ALA A 45 -1.73 6.56 1.98
CA ALA A 45 -2.08 5.20 2.43
C ALA A 45 -1.64 4.13 1.42
N LEU A 46 -1.74 2.87 1.85
CA LEU A 46 -1.54 1.69 1.00
C LEU A 46 -2.89 1.17 0.52
N LEU A 47 -2.98 0.88 -0.78
CA LEU A 47 -4.10 0.19 -1.41
C LEU A 47 -3.66 -1.21 -1.87
N PHE A 48 -4.20 -2.25 -1.26
CA PHE A 48 -3.95 -3.64 -1.61
C PHE A 48 -5.02 -4.16 -2.56
N VAL A 49 -4.66 -4.45 -3.81
CA VAL A 49 -5.57 -5.04 -4.79
C VAL A 49 -5.55 -6.55 -4.65
N ARG A 50 -6.72 -7.15 -4.40
CA ARG A 50 -6.90 -8.60 -4.30
C ARG A 50 -7.11 -9.22 -5.68
N TRP A 51 -6.36 -10.27 -5.98
CA TRP A 51 -6.43 -10.97 -7.27
C TRP A 51 -7.13 -12.32 -7.15
N GLY A 52 -8.07 -12.56 -8.06
CA GLY A 52 -8.73 -13.86 -8.24
C GLY A 52 -8.17 -14.63 -9.44
N GLU A 53 -8.88 -15.68 -9.84
CA GLU A 53 -8.51 -16.47 -11.01
C GLU A 53 -8.43 -15.64 -12.30
N GLY A 54 -7.46 -15.97 -13.16
CA GLY A 54 -7.26 -15.29 -14.43
C GLY A 54 -6.81 -13.83 -14.31
N GLU A 55 -6.10 -13.50 -13.22
CA GLU A 55 -5.52 -12.16 -12.97
C GLU A 55 -6.57 -11.04 -12.96
N ARG A 56 -7.79 -11.34 -12.51
CA ARG A 56 -8.85 -10.33 -12.37
C ARG A 56 -8.84 -9.74 -10.96
N PRO A 57 -8.91 -8.41 -10.80
CA PRO A 57 -9.10 -7.82 -9.49
C PRO A 57 -10.50 -8.17 -8.97
N VAL A 58 -10.57 -8.75 -7.78
CA VAL A 58 -11.83 -9.21 -7.14
C VAL A 58 -12.20 -8.41 -5.90
N GLY A 59 -11.36 -7.45 -5.51
CA GLY A 59 -11.58 -6.57 -4.38
C GLY A 59 -10.33 -5.78 -4.03
N HIS A 60 -10.41 -4.99 -2.97
CA HIS A 60 -9.26 -4.31 -2.39
C HIS A 60 -9.40 -4.18 -0.88
N LEU A 61 -8.27 -3.92 -0.23
CA LEU A 61 -8.17 -3.49 1.16
C LEU A 61 -7.31 -2.24 1.20
N GLU A 62 -7.54 -1.37 2.17
CA GLU A 62 -6.75 -0.16 2.35
C GLU A 62 -6.37 0.05 3.82
N THR A 63 -5.27 0.75 4.03
CA THR A 63 -4.93 1.28 5.34
C THR A 63 -5.64 2.61 5.57
N ASP A 64 -5.79 3.00 6.83
CA ASP A 64 -5.94 4.43 7.16
C ASP A 64 -4.72 5.22 6.65
N TYR A 65 -4.78 6.55 6.67
CA TYR A 65 -3.63 7.38 6.33
C TYR A 65 -2.46 7.10 7.28
N LEU A 66 -1.33 6.69 6.71
CA LEU A 66 -0.09 6.34 7.41
C LEU A 66 0.83 7.54 7.58
N ALA A 67 0.70 8.53 6.70
CA ALA A 67 1.51 9.74 6.70
C ALA A 67 0.72 10.94 6.15
N PHE A 68 1.18 12.14 6.49
CA PHE A 68 0.63 13.40 5.99
C PHE A 68 1.73 14.32 5.48
N GLY A 69 1.43 15.15 4.47
CA GLY A 69 2.35 16.13 3.90
C GLY A 69 1.63 17.37 3.37
N ALA A 70 2.36 18.44 3.07
CA ALA A 70 1.78 19.64 2.44
C ALA A 70 1.58 19.45 0.92
N THR A 71 2.21 18.42 0.34
CA THR A 71 2.01 17.98 -1.04
C THR A 71 1.76 16.46 -1.09
N PRO A 72 1.20 15.93 -2.18
CA PRO A 72 1.04 14.49 -2.35
C PRO A 72 2.38 13.73 -2.22
N ASP A 73 3.45 14.27 -2.80
CA ASP A 73 4.78 13.65 -2.77
C ASP A 73 5.37 13.63 -1.35
N GLU A 74 5.18 14.71 -0.58
CA GLU A 74 5.59 14.75 0.83
C GLU A 74 4.83 13.73 1.67
N ALA A 75 3.52 13.56 1.41
CA ALA A 75 2.71 12.56 2.11
C ALA A 75 3.12 11.14 1.71
N LEU A 76 3.44 10.90 0.44
CA LEU A 76 3.83 9.60 -0.07
C LEU A 76 5.25 9.18 0.33
N ALA A 77 6.17 10.12 0.53
CA ALA A 77 7.58 9.79 0.80
C ALA A 77 7.77 8.82 1.99
N PRO A 78 7.11 8.98 3.15
CA PRO A 78 7.19 8.01 4.24
C PRO A 78 6.57 6.65 3.90
N VAL A 79 5.48 6.63 3.12
CA VAL A 79 4.81 5.37 2.70
C VAL A 79 5.69 4.60 1.72
N LEU A 80 6.35 5.28 0.80
CA LEU A 80 7.29 4.69 -0.16
C LEU A 80 8.59 4.20 0.53
N ALA A 81 8.94 4.76 1.68
CA ALA A 81 10.09 4.35 2.48
C ALA A 81 9.83 3.10 3.35
N LEU A 82 8.59 2.63 3.44
CA LEU A 82 8.28 1.38 4.15
C LEU A 82 9.04 0.20 3.52
N THR A 83 9.58 -0.67 4.37
CA THR A 83 10.15 -1.94 3.90
C THR A 83 9.04 -2.86 3.38
N LEU A 84 9.39 -3.79 2.50
CA LEU A 84 8.42 -4.79 2.02
C LEU A 84 7.85 -5.64 3.17
N GLU A 85 8.62 -5.84 4.25
CA GLU A 85 8.15 -6.49 5.47
C GLU A 85 7.08 -5.64 6.20
N GLN A 86 7.29 -4.33 6.32
CA GLN A 86 6.30 -3.42 6.92
C GLN A 86 5.02 -3.34 6.07
N VAL A 87 5.15 -3.29 4.75
CA VAL A 87 4.00 -3.34 3.82
C VAL A 87 3.22 -4.64 4.00
N LYS A 88 3.91 -5.78 4.12
CA LYS A 88 3.30 -7.08 4.40
C LYS A 88 2.56 -7.09 5.74
N ALA A 89 3.13 -6.50 6.78
CA ALA A 89 2.48 -6.41 8.09
C ALA A 89 1.18 -5.58 8.03
N HIS A 90 1.15 -4.49 7.25
CA HIS A 90 -0.07 -3.72 7.03
C HIS A 90 -1.15 -4.52 6.29
N LEU A 91 -0.78 -5.30 5.26
CA LEU A 91 -1.71 -6.21 4.58
C LEU A 91 -2.33 -7.21 5.55
N ASP A 92 -1.51 -7.84 6.39
CA ASP A 92 -1.98 -8.85 7.36
C ASP A 92 -2.98 -8.25 8.36
N GLN A 93 -2.73 -7.01 8.81
CA GLN A 93 -3.66 -6.28 9.68
C GLN A 93 -4.99 -5.96 8.96
N CYS A 94 -4.94 -5.56 7.69
CA CYS A 94 -6.15 -5.28 6.92
C CYS A 94 -7.01 -6.53 6.75
N VAL A 95 -6.38 -7.67 6.41
CA VAL A 95 -7.08 -8.96 6.30
C VAL A 95 -7.68 -9.38 7.63
N ALA A 96 -6.96 -9.22 8.74
CA ALA A 96 -7.48 -9.52 10.06
C ALA A 96 -8.73 -8.68 10.41
N ARG A 97 -8.74 -7.38 10.08
CA ARG A 97 -9.90 -6.50 10.29
C ARG A 97 -11.09 -6.86 9.39
N SER A 98 -10.84 -7.25 8.14
CA SER A 98 -11.92 -7.60 7.20
C SER A 98 -12.65 -8.90 7.56
N ASN A 99 -12.04 -9.75 8.38
CA ASN A 99 -12.59 -11.04 8.80
C ASN A 99 -13.21 -11.03 10.21
N ALA A 100 -13.16 -9.89 10.91
CA ALA A 100 -13.74 -9.69 12.24
C ALA A 100 -15.22 -9.29 12.14
#